data_AF-A0A832AUR6-F1
#
_entry.id   AF-A0A832AUR6-F1
#
_cell.length_a   1.000
_cell.length_b   1.000
_cell.length_c   1.000
_cell.angle_alpha   90.00
_cell.angle_beta   90.00
_cell.angle_gamma   90.00
#
_symmetry.space_group_name_H-M   'P 1'
#
loop_
_entity.id
_entity.type
_entity.pdbx_description
1 polymer ?
#
loop_
_entity_poly.entity_id
_entity_poly.type
_entity_poly.pdbx_seq_one_letter_code
_entity_poly.pdbx_strand_id
1 'polypeptide(L)'
;MLFGLYEEELLAYIIFGIILNFLFSILFGLYLSQNIGMDEMINTKGEKEQAWWMPLTLILPYVKMLITLYRVAILQIYFLNQGKTHKEFWVYLTHPEE
;
A
#
# COMPACT_ATOMS: atom_id res chain seq x y z
N MET A 1 31.38 10.53 -21.51
CA MET A 1 30.40 9.47 -21.80
C MET A 1 30.35 8.46 -20.63
N LEU A 2 30.21 8.96 -19.40
CA LEU A 2 30.08 8.15 -18.17
C LEU A 2 28.89 8.59 -17.31
N PHE A 3 28.27 9.74 -17.62
CA PHE A 3 27.11 10.26 -16.89
C PHE A 3 25.79 9.62 -17.33
N GLY A 4 25.65 9.22 -18.60
CA GLY A 4 24.41 8.61 -19.11
C GLY A 4 24.12 7.19 -18.59
N LEU A 5 25.16 6.38 -18.36
CA LEU A 5 25.01 5.00 -17.86
C LEU A 5 24.39 4.94 -16.45
N TYR A 6 24.80 5.85 -15.55
CA TYR A 6 24.25 5.92 -14.19
C TYR A 6 22.84 6.54 -14.16
N GLU A 7 22.53 7.45 -15.07
CA GLU A 7 21.19 8.06 -15.18
C GLU A 7 20.15 7.06 -15.69
N GLU A 8 20.51 6.24 -16.69
CA GLU A 8 19.64 5.17 -17.21
C GLU A 8 19.37 4.08 -16.17
N GLU A 9 20.40 3.64 -15.42
CA GLU A 9 20.24 2.68 -14.33
C GLU A 9 19.37 3.25 -13.20
N LEU A 10 19.61 4.49 -12.77
CA LEU A 10 18.78 5.16 -11.75
C LEU A 10 17.32 5.26 -12.18
N LEU A 11 17.08 5.63 -13.44
CA LEU A 11 15.73 5.74 -13.99
C LEU A 11 15.05 4.38 -14.05
N ALA A 12 15.76 3.32 -14.43
CA ALA A 12 15.25 1.95 -14.39
C ALA A 12 14.87 1.51 -12.96
N TYR A 13 15.68 1.83 -11.95
CA TYR A 13 15.32 1.59 -10.55
C TYR A 13 14.07 2.38 -10.12
N ILE A 14 13.96 3.67 -10.46
CA ILE A 14 12.77 4.45 -10.12
C ILE A 14 11.51 3.85 -10.77
N ILE A 15 11.57 3.51 -12.05
CA ILE A 15 10.46 2.89 -12.78
C ILE A 15 10.11 1.53 -12.16
N PHE A 16 11.09 0.69 -11.88
CA PHE A 16 10.86 -0.62 -11.27
C PHE A 16 10.19 -0.49 -9.90
N GLY A 17 10.61 0.49 -9.09
CA GLY A 17 9.99 0.79 -7.80
C GLY A 17 8.52 1.23 -7.93
N ILE A 18 8.20 2.03 -8.95
CA ILE A 18 6.82 2.45 -9.25
C ILE A 18 5.96 1.24 -9.68
N ILE A 19 6.48 0.40 -10.59
CA ILE A 19 5.78 -0.80 -11.07
C ILE A 19 5.51 -1.77 -9.91
N LEU A 20 6.52 -2.02 -9.06
CA LEU A 20 6.34 -2.88 -7.88
C LEU A 20 5.31 -2.32 -6.91
N ASN A 21 5.32 -1.01 -6.64
CA ASN A 21 4.34 -0.38 -5.76
C ASN A 21 2.91 -0.60 -6.26
N PHE A 22 2.70 -0.46 -7.57
CA PHE A 22 1.42 -0.69 -8.21
C PHE A 22 1.01 -2.17 -8.15
N LEU A 23 1.94 -3.08 -8.45
CA LEU A 23 1.70 -4.53 -8.39
C LEU A 23 1.28 -4.97 -6.98
N PHE A 24 1.99 -4.52 -5.94
CA PHE A 24 1.64 -4.84 -4.56
C PHE A 24 0.29 -4.24 -4.14
N SER A 25 -0.02 -3.02 -4.59
CA SER A 25 -1.32 -2.40 -4.31
C SER A 25 -2.48 -3.21 -4.90
N ILE A 26 -2.31 -3.71 -6.13
CA ILE A 26 -3.31 -4.59 -6.77
C ILE A 26 -3.42 -5.92 -6.03
N LEU A 27 -2.30 -6.59 -5.75
CA LEU A 27 -2.30 -7.88 -5.05
C LEU A 27 -2.97 -7.78 -3.69
N PHE A 28 -2.70 -6.70 -2.96
CA PHE A 28 -3.33 -6.42 -1.68
C PHE A 28 -4.85 -6.19 -1.81
N GLY A 29 -5.27 -5.41 -2.81
CA GLY A 29 -6.68 -5.19 -3.11
C GLY A 29 -7.41 -6.50 -3.46
N LEU A 30 -6.80 -7.35 -4.29
CA LEU A 30 -7.33 -8.67 -4.64
C LEU A 30 -7.42 -9.59 -3.42
N TYR A 31 -6.37 -9.63 -2.59
CA TYR A 31 -6.37 -10.41 -1.35
C TYR A 31 -7.53 -10.01 -0.43
N LEU A 32 -7.74 -8.71 -0.21
CA LEU A 32 -8.86 -8.24 0.61
C LEU A 32 -10.21 -8.52 -0.03
N SER A 33 -10.33 -8.32 -1.35
CA SER A 33 -11.56 -8.60 -2.08
C SER A 33 -11.98 -10.06 -1.97
N GLN A 34 -11.04 -11.00 -2.02
CA GLN A 34 -11.33 -12.43 -1.85
C GLN A 34 -11.76 -12.80 -0.41
N ASN A 35 -11.27 -12.09 0.61
CA ASN A 35 -11.58 -12.40 2.02
C ASN A 35 -12.81 -11.65 2.57
N ILE A 36 -13.20 -10.51 2.00
CA ILE A 36 -14.29 -9.66 2.49
C ILE A 36 -15.46 -9.62 1.50
N GLY A 37 -15.20 -9.66 0.19
CA GLY A 37 -16.17 -9.38 -0.87
C GLY A 37 -16.09 -7.93 -1.35
N MET A 38 -16.16 -7.74 -2.67
CA MET A 38 -15.98 -6.42 -3.31
C MET A 38 -17.09 -5.42 -2.94
N ASP A 39 -18.33 -5.89 -2.82
CA ASP A 39 -19.48 -5.06 -2.45
C ASP A 39 -19.37 -4.53 -1.01
N GLU A 40 -18.88 -5.34 -0.08
CA GLU A 40 -18.66 -4.92 1.30
C GLU A 40 -17.51 -3.91 1.40
N MET A 41 -16.43 -4.08 0.63
CA MET A 41 -15.31 -3.13 0.60
C MET A 41 -15.74 -1.74 0.15
N ILE A 42 -16.59 -1.65 -0.88
CA ILE A 42 -17.08 -0.36 -1.40
C ILE A 42 -17.98 0.33 -0.39
N ASN A 43 -18.90 -0.41 0.25
CA ASN A 43 -19.83 0.15 1.22
C ASN A 43 -19.19 0.57 2.55
N THR A 44 -18.05 -0.02 2.91
CA THR A 44 -17.33 0.26 4.17
C THR A 44 -16.10 1.13 3.98
N LYS A 45 -15.81 1.60 2.76
CA LYS A 45 -14.67 2.47 2.46
C LYS A 45 -14.92 3.86 3.06
N GLY A 46 -14.23 4.18 4.16
CA GLY A 46 -14.19 5.53 4.72
C GLY A 46 -13.52 6.55 3.77
N GLU A 47 -13.95 7.81 3.84
CA GLU A 47 -13.31 8.92 3.12
C GLU A 47 -12.00 9.28 3.81
N LYS A 48 -10.89 8.71 3.33
CA LYS A 48 -9.55 9.10 3.77
C LYS A 48 -9.08 10.30 2.96
N GLU A 49 -8.92 11.45 3.62
CA GLU A 49 -8.23 12.60 3.04
C GLU A 49 -6.78 12.23 2.74
N GLN A 50 -6.39 12.40 1.48
CA GLN A 50 -5.05 12.12 1.02
C GLN A 50 -4.10 13.19 1.57
N ALA A 51 -3.22 12.83 2.51
CA ALA A 51 -2.31 13.78 3.14
C ALA A 51 -1.45 14.52 2.10
N TRP A 52 -1.34 15.85 2.20
CA TRP A 52 -0.62 16.69 1.23
C TRP A 52 0.88 16.39 1.06
N TRP A 53 1.49 15.69 2.02
CA TRP A 53 2.89 15.23 1.97
C TRP A 53 3.09 13.91 1.21
N MET A 54 2.02 13.22 0.81
CA MET A 54 2.10 11.93 0.12
C MET A 54 2.88 11.93 -1.22
N PRO A 55 2.93 13.02 -2.03
CA PRO A 55 3.78 13.04 -3.22
C PRO A 55 5.29 13.07 -2.92
N LEU A 56 5.73 13.57 -1.75
CA LEU A 56 7.16 13.57 -1.40
C LEU A 56 7.73 12.16 -1.24
N THR A 57 6.89 11.23 -0.77
CA THR A 57 7.27 9.82 -0.63
C THR A 57 7.43 9.08 -1.97
N LEU A 58 7.03 9.71 -3.09
CA LEU A 58 7.27 9.18 -4.45
C LEU A 58 8.77 9.23 -4.83
N ILE A 59 9.57 10.04 -4.13
CA ILE A 59 11.01 10.22 -4.35
C ILE A 59 11.81 8.98 -3.91
N LEU A 60 11.30 8.22 -2.92
CA LEU A 60 11.91 6.97 -2.44
C LEU A 60 10.89 5.83 -2.51
N PRO A 61 10.53 5.38 -3.73
CA PRO A 61 9.43 4.45 -3.96
C PRO A 61 9.59 3.14 -3.16
N TYR A 62 10.83 2.67 -3.03
CA TYR A 62 11.17 1.45 -2.31
C TYR A 62 10.99 1.56 -0.79
N VAL A 63 11.41 2.67 -0.19
CA VAL A 63 11.33 2.87 1.27
C VAL A 63 9.87 3.00 1.70
N LYS A 64 9.09 3.82 0.98
CA LYS A 64 7.65 3.98 1.24
C LYS A 64 6.92 2.65 1.10
N MET A 65 7.23 1.88 0.05
CA MET A 65 6.65 0.56 -0.19
C MET A 65 6.97 -0.41 0.95
N LEU A 66 8.23 -0.54 1.36
CA LEU A 66 8.63 -1.43 2.46
C LEU A 66 7.92 -1.09 3.77
N ILE A 67 7.84 0.20 4.13
CA ILE A 67 7.13 0.64 5.34
C ILE A 67 5.63 0.31 5.23
N THR A 68 5.03 0.52 4.06
CA THR A 68 3.60 0.24 3.83
C THR A 68 3.31 -1.26 3.93
N LEU A 69 4.11 -2.10 3.29
CA LEU A 69 3.98 -3.55 3.36
C LEU A 69 4.21 -4.08 4.78
N TYR A 70 5.23 -3.57 5.48
CA TYR A 70 5.51 -3.93 6.86
C TYR A 70 4.36 -3.55 7.81
N ARG A 71 3.83 -2.33 7.68
CA ARG A 71 2.67 -1.87 8.46
C ARG A 71 1.45 -2.74 8.21
N VAL A 72 1.15 -3.01 6.94
CA VAL A 72 0.04 -3.86 6.53
C VAL A 72 0.21 -5.28 7.09
N ALA A 73 1.40 -5.88 6.95
CA ALA A 73 1.66 -7.23 7.42
C ALA A 73 1.52 -7.36 8.94
N ILE A 74 2.06 -6.40 9.72
CA ILE A 74 1.91 -6.41 11.18
C ILE A 74 0.46 -6.27 11.59
N LEU A 75 -0.27 -5.33 10.99
CA LEU A 75 -1.67 -5.12 11.31
C LEU A 75 -2.51 -6.35 10.92
N GLN A 76 -2.23 -6.98 9.77
CA GLN A 76 -2.90 -8.23 9.39
C GLN A 76 -2.63 -9.34 10.41
N ILE A 77 -1.38 -9.55 10.81
CA ILE A 77 -1.00 -10.55 11.81
C ILE A 77 -1.64 -10.22 13.18
N TYR A 78 -1.66 -8.95 13.57
CA TYR A 78 -2.26 -8.49 14.82
C TYR A 78 -3.77 -8.74 14.86
N PHE A 79 -4.51 -8.38 13.80
CA PHE A 79 -5.95 -8.63 13.71
C PHE A 79 -6.28 -10.13 13.63
N LEU A 80 -5.50 -10.91 12.85
CA LEU A 80 -5.64 -12.37 12.77
C LEU A 80 -5.41 -13.05 14.13
N ASN A 81 -4.39 -12.63 14.87
CA ASN A 81 -4.11 -13.17 16.21
C ASN A 81 -5.17 -12.80 17.26
N GLN A 82 -5.93 -11.72 17.03
CA GLN A 82 -7.06 -11.32 17.88
C GLN A 82 -8.39 -11.98 17.48
N GLY A 83 -8.40 -12.84 16.45
CA GLY A 83 -9.62 -13.46 15.92
C GLY A 83 -10.53 -12.48 15.17
N LYS A 84 -10.01 -11.29 14.82
CA LYS A 84 -10.75 -10.28 14.06
C LYS A 84 -10.79 -10.62 12.58
N THR A 85 -11.90 -10.26 11.93
CA THR A 85 -12.10 -10.56 10.51
C THR A 85 -11.39 -9.55 9.62
N HIS A 86 -11.06 -9.94 8.39
CA HIS A 86 -10.47 -9.03 7.39
C HIS A 86 -11.31 -7.76 7.15
N LYS A 87 -12.62 -7.83 7.42
CA LYS A 87 -13.55 -6.68 7.36
C LYS A 87 -13.20 -5.59 8.37
N GLU A 88 -12.92 -5.96 9.62
CA GLU A 88 -12.52 -5.00 10.66
C GLU A 88 -11.17 -4.36 10.31
N PHE A 89 -10.27 -5.11 9.68
CA PHE A 89 -9.01 -4.60 9.17
C PHE A 89 -9.22 -3.55 8.06
N TRP A 90 -10.16 -3.79 7.13
CA TRP A 90 -10.50 -2.81 6.09
C TRP A 90 -11.12 -1.53 6.66
N VAL A 91 -12.02 -1.65 7.64
CA VAL A 91 -12.62 -0.49 8.32
C VAL A 91 -11.53 0.31 9.05
N TYR A 92 -10.63 -0.34 9.78
CA TYR A 92 -9.49 0.30 10.44
C TYR A 92 -8.55 1.01 9.44
N LEU A 93 -8.32 0.41 8.27
CA LEU A 93 -7.48 1.03 7.25
C LEU A 93 -8.13 2.23 6.57
N THR A 94 -9.45 2.31 6.52
CA THR A 94 -10.18 3.31 5.73
C THR A 94 -10.79 4.42 6.57
N HIS A 95 -11.05 4.19 7.86
CA HIS A 95 -11.55 5.21 8.76
C HIS A 95 -10.38 5.97 9.41
N PRO A 96 -10.46 7.30 9.51
CA PRO A 96 -9.50 8.06 10.30
C PRO A 96 -9.61 7.64 11.77
N GLU A 97 -8.47 7.39 12.41
CA GLU A 97 -8.40 7.46 13.86
C GLU A 97 -8.68 8.93 14.22
N GLU A 98 -9.70 9.18 15.04
CA GLU A 98 -9.91 10.48 15.69
C GLU A 98 -8.67 10.89 16.51
#